data_AF-A0A2N1R325-F1
#
_entry.id   AF-A0A2N1R325-F1
#
_cell.length_a   1.000
_cell.length_b   1.000
_cell.length_c   1.000
_cell.angle_alpha   90.00
_cell.angle_beta   90.00
_cell.angle_gamma   90.00
#
_symmetry.space_group_name_H-M   'P 1'
#
loop_
_entity.id
_entity.type
_entity.pdbx_description
1 polymer ?
#
loop_
_entity_poly.entity_id
_entity_poly.type
_entity_poly.pdbx_seq_one_letter_code
_entity_poly.pdbx_strand_id
1 'polypeptide(L)'
;MSASLDYFRQNRLPHIWCPGCGHGTVTGALTRTLARLGIDKNNVVVVSGIGCSSRAPGYLDFDTLHTAHGRALAFATGIKLSRPELMVIVMTGDGDCT
;
A
#
# COMPACT_ATOMS: atom_id res chain seq x y z
N MET A 1 -6.45 21.43 3.36
CA MET A 1 -6.55 20.34 2.37
C MET A 1 -5.77 19.16 2.95
N SER A 2 -6.40 18.00 3.15
CA SER A 2 -5.88 16.93 4.03
C SER A 2 -4.50 16.44 3.58
N ALA A 3 -3.48 16.53 4.43
CA ALA A 3 -2.11 16.03 4.19
C ALA A 3 -2.05 14.57 3.66
N SER A 4 -3.12 13.79 3.84
CA SER A 4 -3.25 12.45 3.31
C SER A 4 -3.42 12.37 1.78
N LEU A 5 -3.88 13.43 1.12
CA LEU A 5 -4.05 13.42 -0.35
C LEU A 5 -2.71 13.42 -1.08
N ASP A 6 -1.67 13.98 -0.46
CA ASP A 6 -0.31 14.02 -1.00
C ASP A 6 0.34 12.62 -1.04
N TYR A 7 -0.24 11.64 -0.35
CA TYR A 7 0.16 10.23 -0.42
C TYR A 7 -0.52 9.43 -1.54
N PHE A 8 -1.26 10.11 -2.43
CA PHE A 8 -1.81 9.50 -3.63
C PHE A 8 -1.15 10.08 -4.89
N ARG A 9 -0.84 9.19 -5.83
CA ARG A 9 -0.41 9.55 -7.18
C ARG A 9 -1.61 10.14 -7.93
N GLN A 10 -1.66 11.46 -8.02
CA GLN A 10 -2.80 12.18 -8.61
C GLN A 10 -3.06 11.77 -10.07
N ASN A 11 -2.03 11.44 -10.83
CA ASN A 11 -2.13 10.97 -12.22
C ASN A 11 -2.60 9.50 -12.37
N ARG A 12 -2.86 8.80 -11.26
CA ARG A 12 -3.35 7.41 -11.24
C ARG A 12 -4.78 7.32 -10.69
N LEU A 13 -5.38 8.44 -10.31
CA LEU A 13 -6.78 8.52 -9.91
C LEU A 13 -7.67 8.85 -11.12
N PRO A 14 -8.94 8.41 -11.12
CA PRO A 14 -9.63 7.65 -10.08
C PRO A 14 -9.16 6.19 -9.98
N HIS A 15 -9.35 5.58 -8.81
CA HIS A 15 -9.05 4.17 -8.61
C HIS A 15 -10.08 3.26 -9.29
N ILE A 16 -9.72 1.99 -9.53
CA ILE A 16 -10.60 1.04 -10.24
C ILE A 16 -11.62 0.32 -9.35
N TRP A 17 -11.56 0.49 -8.03
CA TRP A 17 -12.49 -0.20 -7.14
C TRP A 17 -13.93 0.27 -7.36
N CYS A 18 -14.87 -0.67 -7.28
CA CYS A 18 -16.29 -0.41 -7.44
C CYS A 18 -16.79 0.64 -6.44
N PRO A 19 -17.82 1.44 -6.80
CA PRO A 19 -18.52 2.28 -5.84
C PRO A 19 -19.01 1.45 -4.63
N GLY A 20 -18.69 1.91 -3.42
CA GLY A 20 -19.00 1.19 -2.17
C GLY A 20 -18.01 0.09 -1.77
N CYS A 21 -16.97 -0.17 -2.56
CA CYS A 21 -15.95 -1.16 -2.22
C CYS A 21 -15.07 -0.70 -1.04
N GLY A 22 -14.88 -1.56 -0.04
CA GLY A 22 -14.13 -1.24 1.18
C GLY A 22 -12.63 -0.99 0.98
N HIS A 23 -12.03 -1.43 -0.14
CA HIS A 23 -10.60 -1.25 -0.40
C HIS A 23 -10.19 0.22 -0.41
N GLY A 24 -10.99 1.10 -1.03
CA GLY A 24 -10.73 2.55 -1.02
C GLY A 24 -10.75 3.14 0.40
N THR A 25 -11.66 2.67 1.25
CA THR A 25 -11.74 3.06 2.67
C THR A 25 -10.49 2.64 3.44
N VAL A 26 -10.03 1.40 3.25
CA VAL A 26 -8.82 0.87 3.89
C VAL A 26 -7.58 1.63 3.43
N THR A 27 -7.41 1.87 2.13
CA THR A 27 -6.29 2.67 1.59
C THR A 27 -6.32 4.11 2.10
N GLY A 28 -7.50 4.73 2.17
CA GLY A 28 -7.67 6.06 2.76
C GLY A 28 -7.35 6.08 4.26
N ALA A 29 -7.68 5.03 5.00
CA ALA A 29 -7.35 4.91 6.42
C ALA A 29 -5.83 4.80 6.63
N LEU A 30 -5.16 3.97 5.82
CA LEU A 30 -3.70 3.82 5.85
C LEU A 30 -2.99 5.18 5.66
N THR A 31 -3.34 5.93 4.62
CA THR A 31 -2.71 7.23 4.33
C THR A 31 -2.95 8.27 5.42
N ARG A 32 -4.16 8.33 5.99
CA ARG A 32 -4.44 9.22 7.14
C ARG A 32 -3.67 8.82 8.40
N THR A 33 -3.49 7.53 8.64
CA THR A 33 -2.70 7.03 9.77
C THR A 33 -1.23 7.40 9.60
N LEU A 34 -0.64 7.17 8.43
CA LEU A 34 0.75 7.56 8.15
C LEU A 34 0.96 9.08 8.30
N ALA A 35 0.01 9.89 7.83
CA ALA A 35 0.05 11.35 8.02
C ALA A 35 0.09 11.75 9.50
N ARG A 36 -0.74 11.09 10.32
CA ARG A 36 -0.82 11.37 11.77
C ARG A 36 0.43 10.95 12.52
N LEU A 37 1.07 9.86 12.08
CA LEU A 37 2.32 9.39 12.67
C LEU A 37 3.54 10.25 12.27
N GLY A 38 3.39 11.13 11.27
CA GLY A 38 4.47 12.00 10.80
C GLY A 38 5.65 11.21 10.20
N ILE A 39 5.40 10.00 9.71
CA ILE A 39 6.43 9.15 9.12
C ILE A 39 6.77 9.69 7.73
N ASP A 40 8.06 9.88 7.46
CA ASP A 40 8.52 10.22 6.12
C ASP A 40 8.09 9.13 5.13
N LYS A 41 7.40 9.53 4.07
CA LYS A 41 6.92 8.63 3.01
C LYS A 41 8.04 7.81 2.38
N ASN A 42 9.26 8.35 2.33
CA ASN A 42 10.43 7.66 1.77
C ASN A 42 10.96 6.53 2.67
N ASN A 43 10.46 6.44 3.91
CA ASN A 43 10.76 5.34 4.83
C ASN A 43 9.66 4.27 4.86
N VAL A 44 8.63 4.39 4.02
CA VAL A 44 7.50 3.45 3.94
C VAL A 44 7.56 2.66 2.64
N VAL A 45 7.44 1.34 2.73
CA VAL A 45 7.34 0.46 1.57
C VAL A 45 6.03 -0.31 1.65
N VAL A 46 5.17 -0.16 0.64
CA VAL A 46 3.90 -0.88 0.53
C VAL A 46 4.02 -2.01 -0.47
N VAL A 47 3.86 -3.25 0.00
CA VAL A 47 3.99 -4.48 -0.80
C VAL A 47 2.63 -5.14 -0.94
N SER A 48 2.32 -5.67 -2.12
CA SER A 48 1.10 -6.43 -2.36
C SER A 48 1.32 -7.59 -3.33
N GLY A 49 0.42 -8.58 -3.32
CA GLY A 49 0.39 -9.65 -4.32
C GLY A 49 -0.52 -9.29 -5.48
N ILE A 50 -1.50 -10.15 -5.80
CA ILE A 50 -2.45 -9.98 -6.92
C ILE A 50 -3.90 -10.05 -6.45
N GLY A 51 -4.75 -9.18 -7.00
CA GLY A 51 -6.18 -9.12 -6.69
C GLY A 51 -6.69 -7.68 -6.55
N CYS A 52 -7.99 -7.50 -6.31
CA CYS A 52 -8.56 -6.17 -6.08
C CYS A 52 -7.90 -5.45 -4.89
N SER A 53 -7.70 -6.17 -3.77
CA SER A 53 -6.99 -5.68 -2.59
C SER A 53 -5.58 -5.18 -2.90
N SER A 54 -4.87 -5.88 -3.78
CA SER A 54 -3.48 -5.65 -4.14
C SER A 54 -3.27 -4.51 -5.15
N ARG A 55 -4.32 -3.76 -5.49
CA ARG A 55 -4.21 -2.59 -6.40
C ARG A 55 -3.77 -1.32 -5.70
N ALA A 56 -3.85 -1.26 -4.36
CA ALA A 56 -3.52 -0.07 -3.60
C ALA A 56 -2.12 0.51 -3.90
N PRO A 57 -1.05 -0.28 -4.05
CA PRO A 57 0.28 0.27 -4.34
C PRO A 57 0.38 0.97 -5.70
N GLY A 58 -0.56 0.74 -6.62
CA GLY A 58 -0.64 1.48 -7.88
C GLY A 58 -1.06 2.95 -7.71
N TYR A 59 -1.74 3.28 -6.62
CA TYR A 59 -2.31 4.60 -6.34
C TYR A 59 -1.54 5.39 -5.28
N LEU A 60 -0.74 4.72 -4.46
CA LEU A 60 -0.04 5.34 -3.35
C LEU A 60 1.31 5.94 -3.76
N ASP A 61 1.64 7.12 -3.22
CA ASP A 61 2.93 7.79 -3.40
C ASP A 61 3.92 7.46 -2.27
N PHE A 62 4.32 6.19 -2.24
CA PHE A 62 5.40 5.64 -1.41
C PHE A 62 6.32 4.78 -2.31
N ASP A 63 7.35 4.18 -1.73
CA ASP A 63 7.96 3.01 -2.38
C ASP A 63 6.95 1.85 -2.39
N THR A 64 6.76 1.25 -3.56
CA THR A 64 5.66 0.29 -3.77
C THR A 64 6.08 -0.90 -4.61
N LEU A 65 5.64 -2.10 -4.23
CA LEU A 65 5.86 -3.34 -4.96
C LEU A 65 4.54 -4.09 -5.17
N HIS A 66 4.15 -4.26 -6.44
CA HIS A 66 3.03 -5.13 -6.85
C HIS A 66 3.63 -6.42 -7.41
N THR A 67 3.64 -7.45 -6.57
CA THR A 67 4.43 -8.67 -6.74
C THR A 67 3.60 -9.82 -7.34
N ALA A 68 4.15 -11.04 -7.34
CA ALA A 68 3.43 -12.23 -7.76
C ALA A 68 2.34 -12.64 -6.74
N HIS A 69 1.31 -13.32 -7.25
CA HIS A 69 0.20 -13.83 -6.44
C HIS A 69 0.71 -14.77 -5.34
N GLY A 70 0.27 -14.58 -4.09
CA GLY A 70 0.71 -15.41 -2.97
C GLY A 70 2.14 -15.15 -2.48
N ARG A 71 2.81 -14.09 -2.97
CA ARG A 71 4.25 -13.84 -2.71
C ARG A 71 4.55 -12.49 -2.05
N ALA A 72 3.55 -11.68 -1.73
CA ALA A 72 3.74 -10.38 -1.09
C ALA A 72 4.61 -10.46 0.19
N LEU A 73 4.33 -11.44 1.05
CA LEU A 73 5.08 -11.65 2.30
C LEU A 73 6.54 -12.08 2.05
N ALA A 74 6.81 -12.88 1.01
CA ALA A 74 8.17 -13.29 0.67
C ALA A 74 9.03 -12.08 0.26
N PHE A 75 8.48 -11.20 -0.58
CA PHE A 75 9.14 -9.95 -0.97
C PHE A 75 9.30 -8.99 0.22
N ALA A 76 8.23 -8.81 1.01
CA ALA A 76 8.26 -7.96 2.19
C ALA A 76 9.31 -8.42 3.22
N THR A 77 9.46 -9.72 3.40
CA THR A 77 10.49 -10.31 4.29
C THR A 77 11.90 -9.95 3.79
N GLY A 78 12.17 -10.11 2.50
CA GLY A 78 13.46 -9.74 1.92
C GLY A 78 13.80 -8.26 2.10
N ILE A 79 12.83 -7.37 1.90
CA ILE A 79 12.99 -5.93 2.14
C ILE A 79 13.32 -5.67 3.61
N LYS A 80 12.53 -6.22 4.53
CA LYS A 80 12.69 -5.96 5.96
C LYS A 80 14.00 -6.52 6.52
N LEU A 81 14.48 -7.65 6.00
CA LEU A 81 15.80 -8.20 6.35
C LEU A 81 16.94 -7.34 5.80
N SER A 82 16.80 -6.82 4.58
CA SER A 82 17.86 -6.04 3.93
C SER A 82 17.93 -4.59 4.44
N ARG A 83 16.78 -4.00 4.78
CA ARG A 83 16.64 -2.63 5.28
C ARG A 83 15.72 -2.58 6.51
N PRO A 84 16.23 -2.98 7.69
CA PRO A 84 15.42 -3.11 8.91
C PRO A 84 14.82 -1.80 9.43
N GLU A 85 15.32 -0.65 9.00
CA GLU A 85 14.83 0.68 9.36
C GLU A 85 13.52 1.06 8.64
N LEU A 86 13.24 0.45 7.48
CA LEU A 86 12.04 0.78 6.69
C LEU A 86 10.76 0.23 7.35
N MET A 87 9.69 1.02 7.26
CA MET A 87 8.34 0.58 7.59
C MET A 87 7.76 -0.18 6.40
N VAL A 88 7.75 -1.51 6.51
CA VAL A 88 7.21 -2.39 5.46
C VAL A 88 5.77 -2.76 5.81
N ILE A 89 4.84 -2.46 4.90
CA ILE A 89 3.41 -2.71 5.06
C ILE A 89 2.94 -3.61 3.93
N VAL A 90 2.27 -4.71 4.27
CA VAL A 90 1.71 -5.63 3.28
C VAL A 90 0.21 -5.40 3.16
N MET A 91 -0.26 -5.11 1.94
CA MET A 91 -1.68 -5.07 1.58
C MET A 91 -1.98 -6.26 0.68
N THR A 92 -2.73 -7.23 1.18
CA THR A 92 -3.04 -8.48 0.48
C THR A 92 -4.50 -8.87 0.70
N GLY A 93 -5.05 -9.66 -0.23
CA GLY A 93 -6.39 -10.22 -0.12
C GLY A 93 -6.38 -11.51 0.70
N ASP A 94 -7.56 -11.94 1.10
CA ASP A 94 -7.79 -13.24 1.74
C ASP A 94 -7.24 -14.41 0.91
N GLY A 95 -7.60 -14.50 -0.37
CA GLY A 95 -7.08 -15.54 -1.26
C GLY A 95 -5.61 -15.36 -1.65
N ASP A 96 -5.09 -14.14 -1.65
CA ASP A 96 -3.68 -13.83 -1.97
C ASP A 96 -2.74 -14.06 -0.78
N CYS A 97 -3.28 -14.21 0.44
CA CYS A 97 -2.52 -14.43 1.67
C CYS A 97 -2.56 -15.88 2.17
N THR A 98 -3.16 -16.78 1.38
CA THR A 98 -3.24 -18.22 1.68
C THR A 98 -2.21 -18.98 0.86
#